data_AF-A0A3M1CIY7-F1
#
_entry.id   AF-A0A3M1CIY7-F1
#
_cell.length_a   1.000
_cell.length_b   1.000
_cell.length_c   1.000
_cell.angle_alpha   90.00
_cell.angle_beta   90.00
_cell.angle_gamma   90.00
#
_symmetry.space_group_name_H-M   'P 1'
#
loop_
_entity.id
_entity.type
_entity.pdbx_description
1 polymer ?
#
loop_
_entity_poly.entity_id
_entity_poly.type
_entity_poly.pdbx_seq_one_letter_code
_entity_poly.pdbx_strand_id
1 'polypeptide(L)'
;MATQVRTLAFEVHALLSDLDTARFRAELADACRRHVAHIEARMVPLTSGELNGTVAASLDELRQVIAAYAPPAELPRDRIDAEWTRFRTRLQPAYEHLVEVLRREAVHVPARRPTNYARSIFHFASAAAAIAVIWFLLTPTSMLLIGAALAALAWTLEAARRISPRINAVLMAILGGVAHPHEHYRVNSATWYCTALLGLGLTGSPLLATIGLAVLGVADPVAALVGRRWGTWKLVHGRSLQGTLAFLVAGTVVVAALVRAARTDLAPFATLALAATAAGFGAIAELFSLRVDDNLSIPIAAAAGAAVAARLLSIAL
;
A
#
# COMPACT_ATOMS: atom_id res chain seq x y z
N MET A 1 2.77 -25.13 -21.92
CA MET A 1 2.00 -23.90 -22.13
C MET A 1 1.85 -23.07 -20.85
N ALA A 2 0.98 -23.38 -19.88
CA ALA A 2 0.80 -22.56 -18.66
C ALA A 2 2.11 -22.27 -17.89
N THR A 3 2.99 -23.27 -17.75
CA THR A 3 4.32 -23.11 -17.12
C THR A 3 5.24 -22.14 -17.90
N GLN A 4 5.15 -22.12 -19.23
CA GLN A 4 5.97 -21.25 -20.08
C GLN A 4 5.50 -19.79 -19.99
N VAL A 5 4.18 -19.56 -20.02
CA VAL A 5 3.59 -18.23 -19.84
C VAL A 5 3.86 -17.71 -18.43
N ARG A 6 3.77 -18.58 -17.41
CA ARG A 6 4.17 -18.23 -16.04
C ARG A 6 5.62 -17.77 -15.97
N THR A 7 6.53 -18.52 -16.59
CA THR A 7 7.97 -18.20 -16.60
C THR A 7 8.24 -16.87 -17.32
N LEU A 8 7.60 -16.65 -18.47
CA LEU A 8 7.66 -15.38 -19.19
C LEU A 8 7.19 -14.21 -18.31
N ALA A 9 6.09 -14.39 -17.56
CA ALA A 9 5.59 -13.36 -16.66
C ALA A 9 6.56 -13.07 -15.49
N PHE A 10 7.36 -14.04 -15.04
CA PHE A 10 8.43 -13.79 -14.07
C PHE A 10 9.58 -12.97 -14.68
N GLU A 11 9.94 -13.22 -15.94
CA GLU A 11 10.98 -12.47 -16.66
C GLU A 11 10.58 -11.03 -16.92
N VAL A 12 9.35 -10.80 -17.38
CA VAL A 12 8.81 -9.45 -17.57
C VAL A 12 8.76 -8.70 -16.23
N HIS A 13 8.43 -9.39 -15.13
CA HIS A 13 8.49 -8.81 -13.79
C HIS A 13 9.92 -8.39 -13.42
N ALA A 14 10.90 -9.25 -13.70
CA ALA A 14 12.31 -8.99 -13.42
C ALA A 14 12.80 -7.79 -14.25
N LEU A 15 12.49 -7.74 -15.54
CA LEU A 15 12.78 -6.60 -16.40
C LEU A 15 12.17 -5.31 -15.83
N LEU A 16 10.88 -5.30 -15.47
CA LEU A 16 10.23 -4.14 -14.83
C LEU A 16 10.88 -3.75 -13.49
N SER A 17 11.59 -4.67 -12.84
CA SER A 17 12.36 -4.43 -11.61
C SER A 17 13.72 -3.80 -11.88
N ASP A 18 14.38 -4.19 -12.97
CA ASP A 18 15.65 -3.62 -13.41
C ASP A 18 15.45 -2.21 -13.98
N LEU A 19 14.32 -1.99 -14.64
CA LEU A 19 13.90 -0.69 -15.20
C LEU A 19 13.33 0.27 -14.17
N ASP A 20 13.29 -0.11 -12.89
CA ASP A 20 12.79 0.80 -11.86
C ASP A 20 13.66 2.06 -11.83
N THR A 21 13.03 3.23 -11.88
CA THR A 21 13.72 4.54 -11.99
C THR A 21 14.71 4.82 -10.87
N ALA A 22 14.62 4.10 -9.75
CA ALA A 22 15.57 4.20 -8.64
C ALA A 22 16.79 3.25 -8.76
N ARG A 23 16.75 2.31 -9.72
CA ARG A 23 17.78 1.29 -9.98
C ARG A 23 18.42 1.43 -11.36
N PHE A 24 17.65 1.90 -12.34
CA PHE A 24 18.13 2.05 -13.69
C PHE A 24 19.30 3.04 -13.76
N ARG A 25 20.38 2.61 -14.39
CA ARG A 25 21.56 3.41 -14.74
C ARG A 25 21.81 3.19 -16.22
N ALA A 26 22.32 4.19 -16.94
CA ALA A 26 22.67 4.04 -18.35
C ALA A 26 23.58 2.82 -18.63
N GLU A 27 24.42 2.43 -17.67
CA GLU A 27 25.28 1.24 -17.71
C GLU A 27 24.50 -0.09 -17.75
N LEU A 28 23.26 -0.12 -17.24
CA LEU A 28 22.37 -1.28 -17.28
C LEU A 28 21.56 -1.37 -18.58
N ALA A 29 21.62 -0.36 -19.45
CA ALA A 29 20.83 -0.31 -20.68
C ALA A 29 21.12 -1.50 -21.61
N ASP A 30 22.37 -1.94 -21.73
CA ASP A 30 22.75 -3.10 -22.55
C ASP A 30 22.23 -4.41 -21.96
N ALA A 31 22.29 -4.55 -20.62
CA ALA A 31 21.71 -5.70 -19.95
C ALA A 31 20.19 -5.75 -20.14
N CYS A 32 19.51 -4.60 -20.00
CA CYS A 32 18.07 -4.49 -20.22
C CYS A 32 17.70 -4.79 -21.68
N ARG A 33 18.48 -4.33 -22.67
CA ARG A 33 18.27 -4.69 -24.10
C ARG A 33 18.34 -6.19 -24.32
N ARG A 34 19.37 -6.85 -23.79
CA ARG A 34 19.50 -8.32 -23.90
C ARG A 34 18.31 -9.02 -23.25
N HIS A 35 17.83 -8.52 -22.13
CA HIS A 35 16.67 -9.08 -21.43
C HIS A 35 15.37 -8.88 -22.24
N VAL A 36 15.17 -7.71 -22.86
CA VAL A 36 14.04 -7.45 -23.78
C VAL A 36 14.09 -8.42 -24.97
N ALA A 37 15.23 -8.54 -25.65
CA ALA A 37 15.39 -9.45 -26.78
C ALA A 37 15.14 -10.92 -26.40
N HIS A 38 15.56 -11.33 -25.18
CA HIS A 38 15.28 -12.66 -24.65
C HIS A 38 13.78 -12.88 -24.45
N ILE A 39 13.07 -11.91 -23.87
CA ILE A 39 11.62 -11.95 -23.69
C ILE A 39 10.91 -12.04 -25.05
N GLU A 40 11.27 -11.20 -26.02
CA GLU A 40 10.69 -11.24 -27.37
C GLU A 40 10.85 -12.60 -28.04
N ALA A 41 12.07 -13.17 -28.01
CA ALA A 41 12.35 -14.48 -28.60
C ALA A 41 11.48 -15.59 -27.99
N ARG A 42 11.18 -15.50 -26.69
CA ARG A 42 10.31 -16.45 -25.99
C ARG A 42 8.82 -16.24 -26.24
N MET A 43 8.41 -15.01 -26.58
CA MET A 43 7.02 -14.71 -26.90
C MET A 43 6.60 -15.29 -28.25
N VAL A 44 7.50 -15.30 -29.25
CA VAL A 44 7.22 -15.81 -30.61
C VAL A 44 6.52 -17.18 -30.63
N PRO A 45 7.06 -18.26 -30.04
CA PRO A 45 6.42 -19.58 -30.07
C PRO A 45 5.14 -19.66 -29.23
N LEU A 46 4.95 -18.75 -28.27
CA LEU A 46 3.75 -18.70 -27.44
C LEU A 46 2.60 -18.02 -28.18
N THR A 47 2.87 -16.96 -28.94
CA THR A 47 1.86 -16.27 -29.77
C THR A 47 1.46 -17.02 -31.03
N SER A 48 2.30 -17.95 -31.52
CA SER A 48 2.02 -18.76 -32.71
C SER A 48 1.36 -20.12 -32.42
N GLY A 49 1.19 -20.48 -31.14
CA GLY A 49 0.59 -21.75 -30.72
C GLY A 49 -0.91 -21.65 -30.42
N GLU A 50 -1.56 -22.80 -30.21
CA GLU A 50 -2.95 -22.87 -29.71
C GLU A 50 -3.03 -22.43 -28.24
N LEU A 51 -2.97 -21.12 -28.00
CA LEU A 51 -3.35 -20.53 -26.72
C LEU A 51 -4.83 -20.15 -26.76
N ASN A 52 -5.56 -20.50 -25.69
CA ASN A 52 -6.96 -20.11 -25.55
C ASN A 52 -7.12 -18.59 -25.41
N GLY A 53 -8.06 -18.03 -26.17
CA GLY A 53 -8.79 -16.79 -25.88
C GLY A 53 -7.99 -15.61 -25.30
N THR A 54 -8.39 -15.16 -24.11
CA THR A 54 -7.94 -13.91 -23.46
C THR A 54 -6.44 -13.88 -23.09
N VAL A 55 -5.82 -15.03 -22.80
CA VAL A 55 -4.38 -15.13 -22.53
C VAL A 55 -3.57 -14.78 -23.78
N ALA A 56 -3.98 -15.30 -24.95
CA ALA A 56 -3.33 -15.00 -26.21
C ALA A 56 -3.42 -13.51 -26.56
N ALA A 57 -4.60 -12.90 -26.37
CA ALA A 57 -4.81 -11.47 -26.59
C ALA A 57 -3.92 -10.60 -25.69
N SER A 58 -3.79 -10.95 -24.40
CA SER A 58 -2.95 -10.20 -23.47
C SER A 58 -1.45 -10.37 -23.75
N LEU A 59 -1.02 -11.56 -24.22
CA LEU A 59 0.35 -11.77 -24.68
C LEU A 59 0.66 -10.98 -25.96
N ASP A 60 -0.30 -10.88 -26.89
CA ASP A 60 -0.12 -10.07 -28.10
C ASP A 60 -0.06 -8.57 -27.77
N GLU A 61 -0.89 -8.08 -26.84
CA GLU A 61 -0.78 -6.70 -26.34
C GLU A 61 0.61 -6.43 -25.74
N LEU A 62 1.11 -7.33 -24.89
CA LEU A 62 2.45 -7.21 -24.32
C LEU A 62 3.52 -7.17 -25.42
N ARG A 63 3.38 -7.98 -26.47
CA ARG A 63 4.29 -8.03 -27.62
C ARG A 63 4.26 -6.73 -28.40
N GLN A 64 3.08 -6.20 -28.67
CA GLN A 64 2.90 -4.93 -29.38
C GLN A 64 3.53 -3.77 -28.61
N VAL A 65 3.37 -3.74 -27.28
CA VAL A 65 4.01 -2.73 -26.44
C VAL A 65 5.53 -2.83 -26.47
N ILE A 66 6.09 -4.04 -26.40
CA ILE A 66 7.53 -4.23 -26.51
C ILE A 66 8.03 -3.75 -27.88
N ALA A 67 7.40 -4.21 -28.97
CA ALA A 67 7.80 -3.83 -30.32
C ALA A 67 7.68 -2.31 -30.60
N ALA A 68 6.66 -1.65 -30.04
CA ALA A 68 6.41 -0.22 -30.29
C ALA A 68 7.28 0.72 -29.43
N TYR A 69 7.70 0.28 -28.24
CA TYR A 69 8.31 1.17 -27.25
C TYR A 69 9.69 0.71 -26.76
N ALA A 70 10.18 -0.47 -27.13
CA ALA A 70 11.54 -0.90 -26.77
C ALA A 70 12.56 0.12 -27.30
N PRO A 71 13.45 0.66 -26.42
CA PRO A 71 14.40 1.67 -26.85
C PRO A 71 15.38 1.11 -27.90
N PRO A 72 15.70 1.85 -28.98
CA PRO A 72 16.59 1.38 -30.02
C PRO A 72 18.02 1.13 -29.49
N ALA A 73 18.80 0.36 -30.25
CA ALA A 73 20.17 0.00 -29.89
C ALA A 73 21.07 1.23 -29.74
N GLU A 74 20.95 2.19 -30.65
CA GLU A 74 21.69 3.44 -30.65
C GLU A 74 20.82 4.57 -30.11
N LEU A 75 21.19 5.07 -28.92
CA LEU A 75 20.57 6.23 -28.28
C LEU A 75 21.64 7.19 -27.79
N PRO A 76 21.46 8.51 -28.00
CA PRO A 76 22.27 9.52 -27.32
C PRO A 76 22.22 9.32 -25.80
N ARG A 77 23.37 9.43 -25.11
CA ARG A 77 23.50 9.11 -23.67
C ARG A 77 22.52 9.89 -22.80
N ASP A 78 22.26 11.13 -23.15
CA ASP A 78 21.33 12.05 -22.48
C ASP A 78 19.85 11.63 -22.62
N ARG A 79 19.51 10.81 -23.61
CA ARG A 79 18.14 10.32 -23.85
C ARG A 79 17.86 8.91 -23.33
N ILE A 80 18.89 8.19 -22.89
CA ILE A 80 18.77 6.79 -22.42
C ILE A 80 17.74 6.71 -21.29
N ASP A 81 17.91 7.48 -20.22
CA ASP A 81 17.03 7.40 -19.04
C ASP A 81 15.57 7.75 -19.38
N ALA A 82 15.35 8.75 -20.24
CA ALA A 82 14.03 9.19 -20.66
C ALA A 82 13.29 8.13 -21.48
N GLU A 83 13.96 7.52 -22.46
CA GLU A 83 13.36 6.49 -23.32
C GLU A 83 13.09 5.19 -22.54
N TRP A 84 14.00 4.77 -21.66
CA TRP A 84 13.76 3.61 -20.80
C TRP A 84 12.64 3.83 -19.78
N THR A 85 12.53 5.05 -19.24
CA THR A 85 11.40 5.43 -18.39
C THR A 85 10.08 5.41 -19.16
N ARG A 86 10.07 5.90 -20.41
CA ARG A 86 8.92 5.85 -21.30
C ARG A 86 8.51 4.41 -21.61
N PHE A 87 9.48 3.56 -21.97
CA PHE A 87 9.26 2.14 -22.22
C PHE A 87 8.61 1.45 -21.03
N ARG A 88 9.19 1.60 -19.83
CA ARG A 88 8.62 1.05 -18.58
C ARG A 88 7.18 1.49 -18.34
N THR A 89 6.90 2.78 -18.54
CA THR A 89 5.56 3.36 -18.32
C THR A 89 4.50 2.73 -19.22
N ARG A 90 4.89 2.26 -20.42
CA ARG A 90 4.01 1.54 -21.34
C ARG A 90 3.97 0.04 -21.08
N LEU A 91 5.10 -0.57 -20.71
CA LEU A 91 5.21 -2.00 -20.45
C LEU A 91 4.45 -2.43 -19.19
N GLN A 92 4.44 -1.60 -18.15
CA GLN A 92 3.83 -1.96 -16.86
C GLN A 92 2.32 -2.24 -16.95
N PRO A 93 1.46 -1.39 -17.57
CA PRO A 93 0.05 -1.70 -17.73
C PRO A 93 -0.23 -3.00 -18.50
N ALA A 94 0.50 -3.25 -19.59
CA ALA A 94 0.33 -4.47 -20.38
C ALA A 94 0.71 -5.73 -19.57
N TYR A 95 1.77 -5.65 -18.76
CA TYR A 95 2.13 -6.71 -17.82
C TYR A 95 1.07 -6.94 -16.74
N GLU A 96 0.51 -5.86 -16.17
CA GLU A 96 -0.54 -5.96 -15.16
C GLU A 96 -1.82 -6.61 -15.71
N HIS A 97 -2.18 -6.31 -16.96
CA HIS A 97 -3.28 -7.00 -17.65
C HIS A 97 -3.00 -8.51 -17.80
N LEU A 98 -1.78 -8.90 -18.22
CA LEU A 98 -1.40 -10.30 -18.31
C LEU A 98 -1.51 -11.02 -16.96
N VAL A 99 -1.07 -10.38 -15.88
CA VAL A 99 -1.18 -10.92 -14.52
C VAL A 99 -2.65 -11.14 -14.12
N GLU A 100 -3.54 -10.20 -14.44
CA GLU A 100 -4.97 -10.31 -14.15
C GLU A 100 -5.61 -11.49 -14.90
N VAL A 101 -5.29 -11.65 -16.19
CA VAL A 101 -5.78 -12.77 -17.00
C VAL A 101 -5.24 -14.10 -16.48
N LEU A 102 -3.95 -14.20 -16.15
CA LEU A 102 -3.34 -15.41 -15.61
C LEU A 102 -3.95 -15.83 -14.27
N ARG A 103 -4.30 -14.87 -13.40
CA ARG A 103 -4.99 -15.17 -12.15
C ARG A 103 -6.37 -15.79 -12.36
N ARG A 104 -7.12 -15.35 -13.37
CA ARG A 104 -8.44 -15.94 -13.70
C ARG A 104 -8.32 -17.41 -14.11
N GLU A 105 -7.19 -17.76 -14.72
CA GLU A 105 -6.80 -19.13 -15.08
C GLU A 105 -6.06 -19.87 -13.94
N ALA A 106 -6.13 -19.36 -12.69
CA ALA A 106 -5.45 -19.89 -11.50
C ALA A 106 -3.90 -19.95 -11.59
N VAL A 107 -3.28 -19.27 -12.56
CA VAL A 107 -1.83 -19.15 -12.69
C VAL A 107 -1.32 -17.95 -11.88
N HIS A 108 -0.60 -18.24 -10.80
CA HIS A 108 -0.08 -17.21 -9.90
C HIS A 108 1.28 -16.68 -10.37
N VAL A 109 1.37 -15.35 -10.53
CA VAL A 109 2.57 -14.61 -10.94
C VAL A 109 2.70 -13.31 -10.13
N PRO A 110 3.91 -12.74 -10.00
CA PRO A 110 4.13 -11.52 -9.22
C PRO A 110 3.43 -10.31 -9.85
N ALA A 111 2.62 -9.56 -9.10
CA ALA A 111 1.98 -8.35 -9.61
C ALA A 111 2.74 -7.10 -9.17
N ARG A 112 2.81 -6.09 -10.03
CA ARG A 112 3.10 -4.72 -9.58
C ARG A 112 1.78 -4.06 -9.23
N ARG A 113 1.64 -3.62 -7.97
CA ARG A 113 0.41 -2.94 -7.52
C ARG A 113 0.44 -1.51 -8.04
N PRO A 114 -0.53 -1.04 -8.84
CA PRO A 114 -0.59 0.35 -9.25
C PRO A 114 -0.70 1.27 -8.03
N THR A 115 -0.13 2.48 -8.14
CA THR A 115 -0.27 3.50 -7.09
C THR A 115 -1.69 4.04 -7.14
N ASN A 116 -2.57 3.51 -6.28
CA ASN A 116 -3.93 4.00 -6.17
C ASN A 116 -3.95 5.30 -5.34
N TYR A 117 -3.69 6.43 -6.01
CA TYR A 117 -3.74 7.75 -5.37
C TYR A 117 -5.12 8.04 -4.77
N ALA A 118 -6.21 7.58 -5.40
CA ALA A 118 -7.56 7.74 -4.85
C ALA A 118 -7.71 7.04 -3.48
N ARG A 119 -7.11 5.86 -3.32
CA ARG A 119 -7.06 5.17 -2.02
C ARG A 119 -6.22 5.94 -1.00
N SER A 120 -5.06 6.47 -1.38
CA SER A 120 -4.26 7.32 -0.48
C SER A 120 -5.00 8.59 -0.06
N ILE A 121 -5.70 9.25 -0.99
CA ILE A 121 -6.55 10.41 -0.70
C ILE A 121 -7.70 10.03 0.22
N PHE A 122 -8.34 8.88 -0.03
CA PHE A 122 -9.43 8.37 0.81
C PHE A 122 -8.94 8.11 2.25
N HIS A 123 -7.78 7.46 2.45
CA HIS A 123 -7.19 7.26 3.78
C HIS A 123 -6.91 8.59 4.48
N PHE A 124 -6.32 9.56 3.78
CA PHE A 124 -6.06 10.88 4.34
C PHE A 124 -7.35 11.62 4.72
N ALA A 125 -8.33 11.68 3.81
CA ALA A 125 -9.58 12.39 4.01
C ALA A 125 -10.45 11.74 5.11
N SER A 126 -10.51 10.41 5.15
CA SER A 126 -11.25 9.69 6.19
C SER A 126 -10.60 9.85 7.56
N ALA A 127 -9.26 9.83 7.66
CA ALA A 127 -8.56 10.12 8.90
C ALA A 127 -8.77 11.57 9.35
N ALA A 128 -8.66 12.55 8.45
CA ALA A 128 -8.89 13.96 8.76
C ALA A 128 -10.33 14.21 9.25
N ALA A 129 -11.33 13.60 8.60
CA ALA A 129 -12.72 13.68 9.02
C ALA A 129 -12.93 13.02 10.40
N ALA A 130 -12.38 11.82 10.63
CA ALA A 130 -12.48 11.14 11.91
C ALA A 130 -11.80 11.94 13.05
N ILE A 131 -10.62 12.52 12.78
CA ILE A 131 -9.92 13.39 13.74
C ILE A 131 -10.77 14.62 14.07
N ALA A 132 -11.35 15.29 13.07
CA ALA A 132 -12.22 16.43 13.30
C ALA A 132 -13.46 16.06 14.14
N VAL A 133 -14.12 14.95 13.82
CA VAL A 133 -15.27 14.45 14.59
C VAL A 133 -14.86 14.16 16.04
N ILE A 134 -13.74 13.46 16.26
CA ILE A 134 -13.26 13.16 17.61
C ILE A 134 -12.95 14.45 18.39
N TRP A 135 -12.27 15.41 17.77
CA TRP A 135 -11.87 16.64 18.46
C TRP A 135 -13.04 17.56 18.80
N PHE A 136 -13.99 17.72 17.89
CA PHE A 136 -15.03 18.74 18.04
C PHE A 136 -16.34 18.20 18.61
N LEU A 137 -16.62 16.90 18.46
CA LEU A 137 -17.96 16.35 18.71
C LEU A 137 -17.98 15.20 19.72
N LEU A 138 -16.90 14.43 19.87
CA LEU A 138 -16.94 13.20 20.67
C LEU A 138 -16.36 13.36 22.07
N THR A 139 -17.05 12.75 23.03
CA THR A 139 -16.53 12.49 24.38
C THR A 139 -15.85 11.11 24.39
N PRO A 140 -15.02 10.79 25.39
CA PRO A 140 -14.45 9.45 25.54
C PRO A 140 -15.51 8.33 25.49
N THR A 141 -16.66 8.55 26.14
CA THR A 141 -17.78 7.60 26.13
C THR A 141 -18.40 7.45 24.75
N SER A 142 -18.68 8.55 24.04
CA SER A 142 -19.29 8.45 22.71
C SER A 142 -18.33 7.85 21.68
N MET A 143 -17.02 8.14 21.79
CA MET A 143 -15.97 7.51 20.97
C MET A 143 -15.96 5.99 21.17
N LEU A 144 -16.02 5.51 22.41
CA LEU A 144 -16.09 4.08 22.72
C LEU A 144 -17.37 3.44 22.16
N LEU A 145 -18.54 4.06 22.40
CA LEU A 145 -19.83 3.50 21.96
C LEU A 145 -19.94 3.46 20.42
N ILE A 146 -19.50 4.52 19.73
CA ILE A 146 -19.48 4.57 18.27
C ILE A 146 -18.49 3.54 17.73
N GLY A 147 -17.28 3.47 18.29
CA GLY A 147 -16.28 2.46 17.91
C GLY A 147 -16.81 1.03 18.08
N ALA A 148 -17.48 0.75 19.19
CA ALA A 148 -18.12 -0.54 19.46
C ALA A 148 -19.23 -0.86 18.45
N ALA A 149 -20.12 0.10 18.17
CA ALA A 149 -21.20 -0.06 17.20
C ALA A 149 -20.68 -0.31 15.78
N LEU A 150 -19.66 0.45 15.35
CA LEU A 150 -19.03 0.28 14.04
C LEU A 150 -18.31 -1.06 13.92
N ALA A 151 -17.56 -1.46 14.95
CA ALA A 151 -16.90 -2.76 14.97
C ALA A 151 -17.91 -3.91 14.92
N ALA A 152 -18.98 -3.85 15.73
CA ALA A 152 -20.05 -4.83 15.72
C ALA A 152 -20.70 -4.94 14.33
N LEU A 153 -21.10 -3.80 13.74
CA LEU A 153 -21.65 -3.75 12.39
C LEU A 153 -20.71 -4.37 11.36
N ALA A 154 -19.42 -3.97 11.38
CA ALA A 154 -18.45 -4.46 10.41
C ALA A 154 -18.21 -5.97 10.53
N TRP A 155 -18.16 -6.51 11.75
CA TRP A 155 -18.04 -7.96 11.97
C TRP A 155 -19.33 -8.71 11.60
N THR A 156 -20.50 -8.13 11.83
CA THR A 156 -21.77 -8.71 11.36
C THR A 156 -21.82 -8.79 9.83
N LEU A 157 -21.43 -7.72 9.13
CA LEU A 157 -21.36 -7.72 7.65
C LEU A 157 -20.29 -8.68 7.12
N GLU A 158 -19.14 -8.76 7.79
CA GLU A 158 -18.06 -9.71 7.49
C GLU A 158 -18.49 -11.18 7.66
N ALA A 159 -19.30 -11.49 8.69
CA ALA A 159 -19.87 -12.82 8.86
C ALA A 159 -20.95 -13.10 7.80
N ALA A 160 -21.86 -12.15 7.56
CA ALA A 160 -22.96 -12.29 6.61
C ALA A 160 -22.47 -12.54 5.18
N ARG A 161 -21.40 -11.87 4.74
CA ARG A 161 -20.83 -12.08 3.39
C ARG A 161 -20.19 -13.46 3.20
N ARG A 162 -19.69 -14.07 4.28
CA ARG A 162 -19.12 -15.44 4.23
C ARG A 162 -20.20 -16.51 4.12
N ILE A 163 -21.41 -16.20 4.57
CA ILE A 163 -22.57 -17.10 4.53
C ILE A 163 -23.33 -16.96 3.21
N SER A 164 -23.46 -15.74 2.67
CA SER A 164 -24.29 -15.46 1.49
C SER A 164 -23.50 -14.86 0.32
N PRO A 165 -23.39 -15.59 -0.83
CA PRO A 165 -22.78 -15.07 -2.04
C PRO A 165 -23.44 -13.79 -2.57
N ARG A 166 -24.74 -13.60 -2.35
CA ARG A 166 -25.48 -12.38 -2.75
C ARG A 166 -25.06 -11.18 -1.91
N ILE A 167 -24.94 -11.35 -0.59
CA ILE A 167 -24.47 -10.29 0.31
C ILE A 167 -23.02 -9.93 -0.02
N ASN A 168 -22.18 -10.93 -0.30
CA ASN A 168 -20.81 -10.70 -0.76
C ASN A 168 -20.76 -9.89 -2.06
N ALA A 169 -21.59 -10.21 -3.05
CA ALA A 169 -21.64 -9.45 -4.31
C ALA A 169 -22.06 -7.99 -4.09
N VAL A 170 -23.08 -7.72 -3.26
CA VAL A 170 -23.52 -6.36 -2.94
C VAL A 170 -22.44 -5.58 -2.18
N LEU A 171 -21.87 -6.18 -1.13
CA LEU A 171 -20.82 -5.53 -0.34
C LEU A 171 -19.57 -5.26 -1.17
N MET A 172 -19.17 -6.20 -2.03
CA MET A 172 -18.02 -6.00 -2.91
C MET A 172 -18.31 -5.03 -4.05
N ALA A 173 -19.57 -4.83 -4.46
CA ALA A 173 -19.93 -3.76 -5.39
C ALA A 173 -19.80 -2.37 -4.74
N ILE A 174 -20.16 -2.24 -3.46
CA ILE A 174 -20.03 -0.99 -2.69
C ILE A 174 -18.58 -0.71 -2.30
N LEU A 175 -17.87 -1.73 -1.81
CA LEU A 175 -16.51 -1.61 -1.28
C LEU A 175 -15.43 -1.81 -2.35
N GLY A 176 -15.76 -2.35 -3.53
CA GLY A 176 -14.82 -2.76 -4.57
C GLY A 176 -13.97 -1.63 -5.17
N GLY A 177 -14.43 -0.37 -5.06
CA GLY A 177 -13.61 0.79 -5.41
C GLY A 177 -12.38 0.99 -4.50
N VAL A 178 -12.37 0.35 -3.32
CA VAL A 178 -11.32 0.46 -2.28
C VAL A 178 -10.73 -0.92 -1.92
N ALA A 179 -11.54 -1.97 -1.99
CA ALA A 179 -11.20 -3.35 -1.65
C ALA A 179 -10.37 -4.05 -2.75
N HIS A 180 -9.35 -4.81 -2.35
CA HIS A 180 -8.58 -5.63 -3.28
C HIS A 180 -9.38 -6.86 -3.77
N PRO A 181 -9.13 -7.33 -5.01
CA PRO A 181 -9.68 -8.60 -5.52
C PRO A 181 -9.36 -9.85 -4.65
N HIS A 182 -8.39 -9.75 -3.74
CA HIS A 182 -8.00 -10.83 -2.81
C HIS A 182 -8.78 -10.80 -1.47
N GLU A 183 -9.63 -9.80 -1.24
CA GLU A 183 -10.45 -9.66 -0.03
C GLU A 183 -11.72 -10.53 -0.05
N HIS A 184 -11.96 -11.25 -1.15
CA HIS A 184 -13.07 -12.22 -1.23
C HIS A 184 -12.94 -13.37 -0.20
N TYR A 185 -11.73 -13.69 0.27
CA TYR A 185 -11.46 -14.80 1.20
C TYR A 185 -10.78 -14.39 2.53
N ARG A 186 -10.41 -13.12 2.68
CA ARG A 186 -9.79 -12.56 3.90
C ARG A 186 -10.69 -11.51 4.51
N VAL A 187 -10.60 -11.30 5.83
CA VAL A 187 -11.34 -10.22 6.52
C VAL A 187 -11.02 -8.88 5.85
N ASN A 188 -12.05 -8.08 5.55
CA ASN A 188 -11.90 -6.80 4.86
C ASN A 188 -11.11 -5.80 5.73
N SER A 189 -10.25 -5.00 5.10
CA SER A 189 -9.52 -3.91 5.78
C SER A 189 -10.43 -2.93 6.52
N ALA A 190 -11.66 -2.68 6.02
CA ALA A 190 -12.65 -1.84 6.70
C ALA A 190 -13.10 -2.44 8.06
N THR A 191 -13.21 -3.77 8.16
CA THR A 191 -13.53 -4.45 9.41
C THR A 191 -12.40 -4.29 10.43
N TRP A 192 -11.15 -4.39 9.97
CA TRP A 192 -9.98 -4.11 10.80
C TRP A 192 -9.89 -2.65 11.25
N TYR A 193 -10.19 -1.71 10.36
CA TYR A 193 -10.25 -0.28 10.68
C TYR A 193 -11.32 0.01 11.76
N CYS A 194 -12.54 -0.53 11.63
CA CYS A 194 -13.58 -0.36 12.64
C CYS A 194 -13.19 -0.99 13.98
N THR A 195 -12.47 -2.12 13.95
CA THR A 195 -11.90 -2.75 15.14
C THR A 195 -10.84 -1.85 15.79
N ALA A 196 -10.05 -1.13 14.98
CA ALA A 196 -9.08 -0.15 15.47
C ALA A 196 -9.78 1.02 16.17
N LEU A 197 -10.89 1.53 15.61
CA LEU A 197 -11.67 2.60 16.25
C LEU A 197 -12.19 2.19 17.63
N LEU A 198 -12.64 0.94 17.80
CA LEU A 198 -12.98 0.40 19.12
C LEU A 198 -11.76 0.36 20.05
N GLY A 199 -10.63 -0.16 19.58
CA GLY A 199 -9.39 -0.21 20.36
C GLY A 199 -8.89 1.18 20.81
N LEU A 200 -9.00 2.17 19.92
CA LEU A 200 -8.71 3.57 20.23
C LEU A 200 -9.75 4.15 21.20
N GLY A 201 -11.03 3.81 21.04
CA GLY A 201 -12.12 4.15 21.97
C GLY A 201 -11.86 3.68 23.40
N LEU A 202 -11.34 2.46 23.55
CA LEU A 202 -10.99 1.86 24.84
C LEU A 202 -9.86 2.59 25.58
N THR A 203 -9.07 3.41 24.88
CA THR A 203 -8.05 4.24 25.55
C THR A 203 -8.65 5.33 26.42
N GLY A 204 -9.91 5.72 26.16
CA GLY A 204 -10.56 6.83 26.84
C GLY A 204 -9.92 8.21 26.59
N SER A 205 -8.92 8.31 25.71
CA SER A 205 -8.22 9.56 25.40
C SER A 205 -8.44 9.95 23.94
N PRO A 206 -9.19 11.03 23.66
CA PRO A 206 -9.34 11.58 22.31
C PRO A 206 -7.99 11.92 21.66
N LEU A 207 -6.99 12.33 22.46
CA LEU A 207 -5.64 12.62 21.96
C LEU A 207 -4.95 11.34 21.46
N LEU A 208 -4.99 10.24 22.21
CA LEU A 208 -4.41 8.98 21.76
C LEU A 208 -5.12 8.43 20.51
N ALA A 209 -6.44 8.55 20.45
CA ALA A 209 -7.23 8.14 19.29
C ALA A 209 -6.84 8.93 18.03
N THR A 210 -6.76 10.26 18.13
CA THR A 210 -6.39 11.13 17.01
C THR A 210 -4.94 10.91 16.56
N ILE A 211 -4.01 10.63 17.49
CA ILE A 211 -2.63 10.24 17.15
C ILE A 211 -2.60 8.97 16.32
N GLY A 212 -3.30 7.92 16.76
CA GLY A 212 -3.35 6.65 16.03
C GLY A 212 -3.90 6.81 14.61
N LEU A 213 -5.01 7.55 14.47
CA LEU A 213 -5.63 7.84 13.18
C LEU A 213 -4.76 8.70 12.27
N ALA A 214 -4.06 9.68 12.81
CA ALA A 214 -3.18 10.54 12.02
C ALA A 214 -1.96 9.80 11.48
N VAL A 215 -1.37 8.91 12.28
CA VAL A 215 -0.27 8.07 11.83
C VAL A 215 -0.75 7.14 10.71
N LEU A 216 -1.89 6.46 10.86
CA LEU A 216 -2.45 5.63 9.79
C LEU A 216 -2.80 6.47 8.53
N GLY A 217 -3.44 7.62 8.70
CA GLY A 217 -3.95 8.44 7.60
C GLY A 217 -2.89 9.23 6.84
N VAL A 218 -1.73 9.47 7.43
CA VAL A 218 -0.66 10.30 6.84
C VAL A 218 0.63 9.50 6.65
N ALA A 219 1.14 8.86 7.71
CA ALA A 219 2.44 8.22 7.67
C ALA A 219 2.44 7.01 6.73
N ASP A 220 1.41 6.15 6.77
CA ASP A 220 1.31 4.97 5.89
C ASP A 220 1.20 5.37 4.39
N PRO A 221 0.32 6.29 3.96
CA PRO A 221 0.30 6.75 2.58
C PRO A 221 1.62 7.37 2.11
N VAL A 222 2.29 8.16 2.96
CA VAL A 222 3.60 8.76 2.65
C VAL A 222 4.68 7.69 2.52
N ALA A 223 4.73 6.73 3.44
CA ALA A 223 5.64 5.59 3.40
C ALA A 223 5.44 4.77 2.13
N ALA A 224 4.19 4.54 1.75
CA ALA A 224 3.84 3.80 0.55
C ALA A 224 4.21 4.57 -0.72
N LEU A 225 4.01 5.90 -0.77
CA LEU A 225 4.42 6.75 -1.88
C LEU A 225 5.94 6.77 -2.03
N VAL A 226 6.65 7.05 -0.94
CA VAL A 226 8.12 7.14 -0.95
C VAL A 226 8.75 5.78 -1.22
N GLY A 227 8.25 4.73 -0.59
CA GLY A 227 8.75 3.36 -0.76
C GLY A 227 8.53 2.81 -2.17
N ARG A 228 7.46 3.21 -2.86
CA ARG A 228 7.27 2.86 -4.27
C ARG A 228 8.16 3.67 -5.21
N ARG A 229 8.35 4.97 -4.93
CA ARG A 229 9.08 5.88 -5.83
C ARG A 229 10.60 5.77 -5.68
N TRP A 230 11.09 5.62 -4.45
CA TRP A 230 12.52 5.69 -4.09
C TRP A 230 12.99 4.52 -3.22
N GLY A 231 12.11 3.56 -2.88
CA GLY A 231 12.42 2.45 -1.97
C GLY A 231 13.34 1.39 -2.57
N THR A 232 14.66 1.64 -2.50
CA THR A 232 15.70 0.79 -3.05
C THR A 232 16.14 -0.32 -2.09
N TRP A 233 16.17 -0.04 -0.78
CA TRP A 233 16.66 -0.97 0.24
C TRP A 233 15.47 -1.71 0.83
N LYS A 234 15.29 -2.97 0.46
CA LYS A 234 14.15 -3.77 0.92
C LYS A 234 14.39 -4.27 2.33
N LEU A 235 13.35 -4.14 3.15
CA LEU A 235 13.23 -4.67 4.50
C LEU A 235 12.26 -5.86 4.46
N VAL A 236 11.57 -6.09 5.57
CA VAL A 236 10.62 -7.19 5.73
C VAL A 236 9.40 -7.00 4.81
N HIS A 237 8.91 -8.08 4.22
CA HIS A 237 7.66 -8.13 3.42
C HIS A 237 7.60 -7.15 2.24
N GLY A 238 8.74 -6.77 1.66
CA GLY A 238 8.79 -5.87 0.51
C GLY A 238 8.63 -4.39 0.86
N ARG A 239 8.48 -4.05 2.15
CA ARG A 239 8.66 -2.68 2.65
C ARG A 239 10.10 -2.22 2.39
N SER A 240 10.34 -0.93 2.37
CA SER A 240 11.68 -0.37 2.09
C SER A 240 12.14 0.55 3.21
N LEU A 241 13.44 0.63 3.44
CA LEU A 241 14.03 1.52 4.43
C LEU A 241 13.60 2.97 4.18
N GLN A 242 13.61 3.42 2.92
CA GLN A 242 13.16 4.76 2.56
C GLN A 242 11.68 4.98 2.91
N GLY A 243 10.83 3.99 2.66
CA GLY A 243 9.41 4.03 3.05
C GLY A 243 9.25 4.15 4.56
N THR A 244 9.96 3.31 5.34
CA THR A 244 9.90 3.34 6.81
C THR A 244 10.47 4.64 7.39
N LEU A 245 11.54 5.20 6.83
CA LEU A 245 12.05 6.51 7.24
C LEU A 245 11.06 7.62 6.92
N ALA A 246 10.40 7.57 5.76
CA ALA A 246 9.35 8.51 5.41
C ALA A 246 8.13 8.38 6.32
N PHE A 247 7.76 7.15 6.72
CA PHE A 247 6.76 6.89 7.75
C PHE A 247 7.13 7.61 9.04
N LEU A 248 8.36 7.38 9.54
CA LEU A 248 8.81 7.92 10.82
C LEU A 248 8.81 9.45 10.81
N VAL A 249 9.31 10.07 9.74
CA VAL A 249 9.34 11.53 9.60
C VAL A 249 7.92 12.10 9.49
N ALA A 250 7.08 11.57 8.58
CA ALA A 250 5.71 12.07 8.39
C ALA A 250 4.85 11.87 9.64
N GLY A 251 4.96 10.71 10.28
CA GLY A 251 4.31 10.39 11.54
C GLY A 251 4.75 11.33 12.67
N THR A 252 6.05 11.57 12.80
CA THR A 252 6.57 12.51 13.82
C THR A 252 6.04 13.92 13.60
N VAL A 253 6.06 14.41 12.35
CA VAL A 253 5.58 15.76 12.02
C VAL A 253 4.08 15.90 12.30
N VAL A 254 3.24 14.96 11.84
CA VAL A 254 1.79 15.06 12.04
C VAL A 254 1.41 14.93 13.51
N VAL A 255 2.05 14.02 14.26
CA VAL A 255 1.78 13.86 15.69
C VAL A 255 2.28 15.06 16.48
N ALA A 256 3.45 15.61 16.18
CA ALA A 256 3.94 16.82 16.84
C ALA A 256 3.01 18.02 16.62
N ALA A 257 2.46 18.18 15.41
CA ALA A 257 1.48 19.22 15.11
C ALA A 257 0.18 19.03 15.91
N LEU A 258 -0.38 17.81 15.94
CA LEU A 258 -1.59 17.50 16.69
C LEU A 258 -1.41 17.70 18.20
N VAL A 259 -0.31 17.22 18.76
CA VAL A 259 0.00 17.36 20.18
C VAL A 259 0.21 18.82 20.53
N ARG A 260 0.90 19.61 19.68
CA ARG A 260 1.08 21.04 19.93
C ARG A 260 -0.24 21.81 19.86
N ALA A 261 -1.15 21.42 18.96
CA ALA A 261 -2.48 22.01 18.88
C ALA A 261 -3.34 21.68 20.10
N ALA A 262 -3.23 20.46 20.64
CA ALA A 262 -3.99 20.02 21.80
C ALA A 262 -3.39 20.43 23.16
N ARG A 263 -2.06 20.60 23.22
CA ARG A 263 -1.29 20.76 24.46
C ARG A 263 -0.15 21.76 24.29
N THR A 264 -0.48 23.03 24.50
CA THR A 264 0.47 24.15 24.42
C THR A 264 1.40 24.24 25.63
N ASP A 265 1.08 23.54 26.72
CA ASP A 265 1.85 23.46 27.96
C ASP A 265 3.08 22.54 27.85
N LEU A 266 3.13 21.65 26.84
CA LEU A 266 4.23 20.71 26.70
C LEU A 266 5.47 21.36 26.09
N ALA A 267 6.61 21.15 26.74
CA ALA A 267 7.92 21.59 26.23
C ALA A 267 8.19 20.99 24.83
N PRO A 268 8.90 21.73 23.94
CA PRO A 268 9.17 21.25 22.58
C PRO A 268 9.84 19.88 22.51
N PHE A 269 10.78 19.61 23.41
CA PHE A 269 11.43 18.30 23.52
C PHE A 269 10.44 17.18 23.88
N ALA A 270 9.53 17.43 24.84
CA ALA A 270 8.52 16.45 25.24
C ALA A 270 7.51 16.17 24.11
N THR A 271 7.08 17.20 23.38
CA THR A 271 6.25 17.03 22.17
C THR A 271 6.96 16.15 21.14
N LEU A 272 8.22 16.43 20.85
CA LEU A 272 8.99 15.70 19.83
C LEU A 272 9.27 14.25 20.25
N ALA A 273 9.64 14.03 21.51
CA ALA A 273 9.90 12.69 22.03
C ALA A 273 8.63 11.82 21.98
N LEU A 274 7.47 12.37 22.38
CA LEU A 274 6.19 11.68 22.27
C LEU A 274 5.84 11.37 20.81
N ALA A 275 5.98 12.35 19.92
CA ALA A 275 5.66 12.18 18.50
C ALA A 275 6.55 11.15 17.81
N ALA A 276 7.86 11.20 18.05
CA ALA A 276 8.82 10.24 17.49
C ALA A 276 8.58 8.82 18.01
N THR A 277 8.23 8.67 19.29
CA THR A 277 7.93 7.35 19.87
C THR A 277 6.64 6.76 19.30
N ALA A 278 5.58 7.59 19.17
CA ALA A 278 4.34 7.18 18.54
C ALA A 278 4.55 6.73 17.08
N ALA A 279 5.24 7.55 16.29
CA ALA A 279 5.57 7.23 14.90
C ALA A 279 6.47 5.98 14.79
N GLY A 280 7.43 5.81 15.71
CA GLY A 280 8.31 4.65 15.76
C GLY A 280 7.55 3.34 16.00
N PHE A 281 6.61 3.33 16.95
CA PHE A 281 5.76 2.15 17.18
C PHE A 281 4.86 1.86 15.96
N GLY A 282 4.29 2.90 15.33
CA GLY A 282 3.55 2.77 14.08
C GLY A 282 4.39 2.17 12.95
N ALA A 283 5.64 2.60 12.79
CA ALA A 283 6.56 2.09 11.77
C ALA A 283 6.96 0.62 12.02
N ILE A 284 7.16 0.24 13.28
CA ILE A 284 7.41 -1.15 13.66
C ILE A 284 6.17 -2.01 13.31
N ALA A 285 4.97 -1.53 13.64
CA ALA A 285 3.74 -2.22 13.26
C ALA A 285 3.63 -2.37 11.73
N GLU A 286 3.89 -1.31 10.96
CA GLU A 286 3.89 -1.36 9.48
C GLU A 286 4.85 -2.44 8.92
N LEU A 287 6.03 -2.59 9.51
CA LEU A 287 7.04 -3.57 9.06
C LEU A 287 6.64 -5.03 9.33
N PHE A 288 5.97 -5.28 10.46
CA PHE A 288 5.69 -6.64 10.95
C PHE A 288 4.22 -7.07 10.82
N SER A 289 3.37 -6.24 10.25
CA SER A 289 1.97 -6.57 9.97
C SER A 289 1.87 -7.65 8.90
N LEU A 290 1.81 -8.91 9.37
CA LEU A 290 1.79 -10.11 8.54
C LEU A 290 0.39 -10.70 8.39
N ARG A 291 -0.25 -10.96 9.53
CA ARG A 291 -1.57 -11.59 9.64
C ARG A 291 -2.66 -10.60 10.04
N VAL A 292 -2.26 -9.59 10.80
CA VAL A 292 -3.12 -8.48 11.22
C VAL A 292 -2.95 -7.37 10.19
N ASP A 293 -4.07 -6.83 9.73
CA ASP A 293 -4.10 -5.76 8.74
C ASP A 293 -3.55 -4.46 9.33
N ASP A 294 -2.79 -3.73 8.50
CA ASP A 294 -2.16 -2.44 8.83
C ASP A 294 -3.18 -1.42 9.39
N ASN A 295 -4.45 -1.49 8.94
CA ASN A 295 -5.52 -0.61 9.40
C ASN A 295 -5.92 -0.86 10.86
N LEU A 296 -5.51 -1.98 11.46
CA LEU A 296 -5.63 -2.23 12.90
C LEU A 296 -4.30 -1.99 13.63
N SER A 297 -3.22 -2.59 13.15
CA SER A 297 -1.95 -2.64 13.89
C SER A 297 -1.29 -1.26 14.02
N ILE A 298 -1.26 -0.46 12.95
CA ILE A 298 -0.61 0.85 12.93
C ILE A 298 -1.25 1.83 13.92
N PRO A 299 -2.57 2.13 13.86
CA PRO A 299 -3.16 3.12 14.76
C PRO A 299 -3.06 2.71 16.23
N ILE A 300 -3.24 1.41 16.54
CA ILE A 300 -3.13 0.90 17.91
C ILE A 300 -1.69 0.99 18.42
N ALA A 301 -0.70 0.60 17.61
CA ALA A 301 0.70 0.70 17.99
C ALA A 301 1.13 2.16 18.19
N ALA A 302 0.71 3.07 17.32
CA ALA A 302 1.02 4.48 17.44
C ALA A 302 0.42 5.10 18.71
N ALA A 303 -0.84 4.80 19.03
CA ALA A 303 -1.47 5.22 20.28
C ALA A 303 -0.75 4.63 21.50
N ALA A 304 -0.35 3.35 21.46
CA ALA A 304 0.44 2.74 22.51
C ALA A 304 1.81 3.40 22.69
N GLY A 305 2.51 3.72 21.60
CA GLY A 305 3.79 4.43 21.64
C GLY A 305 3.68 5.83 22.26
N ALA A 306 2.62 6.58 21.92
CA ALA A 306 2.32 7.85 22.55
C ALA A 306 2.02 7.71 24.06
N ALA A 307 1.24 6.70 24.44
CA ALA A 307 0.92 6.43 25.85
C ALA A 307 2.18 6.05 26.65
N VAL A 308 3.06 5.21 26.09
CA VAL A 308 4.35 4.85 26.69
C VAL A 308 5.22 6.09 26.88
N ALA A 309 5.38 6.92 25.85
CA ALA A 309 6.16 8.13 25.94
C ALA A 309 5.60 9.11 26.97
N ALA A 310 4.28 9.30 27.02
CA ALA A 310 3.64 10.14 28.01
C ALA A 310 3.88 9.63 29.44
N ARG A 311 3.80 8.32 29.67
CA ARG A 311 4.13 7.72 30.98
C ARG A 311 5.58 7.96 31.38
N LEU A 312 6.53 7.76 30.46
CA LEU A 312 7.96 7.99 30.73
C LEU A 312 8.29 9.47 30.99
N LEU A 313 7.56 10.38 30.34
CA LEU A 313 7.73 11.82 30.47
C LEU A 313 6.83 12.45 31.55
N SER A 314 6.06 11.64 32.30
CA SER A 314 5.09 12.10 33.31
C SER A 314 4.03 13.09 32.77
N ILE A 315 3.60 12.89 31.53
CA ILE A 315 2.56 13.69 30.87
C ILE A 315 1.19 13.04 31.13
N ALA A 316 0.24 13.80 31.66
CA ALA A 316 -1.17 13.39 31.71
C ALA A 316 -1.77 13.46 30.28
N LEU A 317 -2.51 12.44 29.85
CA LEU A 317 -3.13 12.32 28.52
C LEU A 317 -4.65 12.23 28.59
#